data_AF-A0A928A495-F1
#
_entry.id   AF-A0A928A495-F1
#
_cell.length_a   1.000
_cell.length_b   1.000
_cell.length_c   1.000
_cell.angle_alpha   90.00
_cell.angle_beta   90.00
_cell.angle_gamma   90.00
#
_symmetry.space_group_name_H-M   'P 1'
#
loop_
_entity.id
_entity.type
_entity.pdbx_description
1 polymer ?
#
loop_
_entity_poly.entity_id
_entity_poly.type
_entity_poly.pdbx_seq_one_letter_code
_entity_poly.pdbx_strand_id
1 'polypeptide(L)'
;MIRPLNVEFKILVYILIYGIYYFAVSDILVYIVEKKKRNKIFKLIIEIIYLISQLYITYDFCYKLDDGYIPIYFLLFIIIGFLLYYLFMREYFIKCLDFINKILNKVIPYFKHLFYSKTLFKVKFKKIFKKRKNKNQNT
;
A
#
# COMPACT_ATOMS: atom_id res chain seq x y z
N MET A 1 29.44 -20.16 -12.27
CA MET A 1 29.49 -20.82 -10.94
C MET A 1 28.13 -21.44 -10.70
N ILE A 2 28.05 -22.77 -10.55
CA ILE A 2 26.80 -23.45 -10.21
C ILE A 2 26.45 -23.06 -8.78
N ARG A 3 25.29 -22.44 -8.56
CA ARG A 3 24.87 -22.01 -7.22
C ARG A 3 24.49 -23.25 -6.41
N PRO A 4 24.74 -23.27 -5.09
CA PRO A 4 24.29 -24.36 -4.26
C PRO A 4 22.76 -24.42 -4.27
N LEU A 5 22.20 -25.63 -4.42
CA LEU A 5 20.76 -25.89 -4.56
C LEU A 5 19.90 -25.19 -3.49
N ASN A 6 20.43 -25.04 -2.27
CA ASN A 6 19.77 -24.37 -1.16
C ASN A 6 19.50 -22.87 -1.43
N VAL A 7 20.39 -22.20 -2.16
CA VAL A 7 20.24 -20.79 -2.51
C VAL A 7 19.18 -20.63 -3.59
N GLU A 8 19.18 -21.49 -4.60
CA GLU A 8 18.16 -21.49 -5.65
C GLU A 8 16.77 -21.76 -5.07
N PHE A 9 16.62 -22.78 -4.22
CA PHE A 9 15.35 -23.07 -3.56
C PHE A 9 14.84 -21.89 -2.72
N LYS A 10 15.73 -21.22 -1.99
CA LYS A 10 15.40 -20.03 -1.21
C LYS A 10 14.84 -18.93 -2.12
N ILE A 11 15.50 -18.64 -3.24
CA ILE A 11 15.04 -17.64 -4.22
C ILE A 11 13.62 -17.97 -4.73
N LEU A 12 13.37 -19.23 -5.08
CA LEU A 12 12.06 -19.67 -5.56
C LEU A 12 10.96 -19.42 -4.53
N VAL A 13 11.23 -19.74 -3.25
CA VAL A 13 10.30 -19.45 -2.14
C VAL A 13 10.06 -17.95 -1.99
N TYR A 14 11.10 -17.12 -2.08
CA TYR A 14 10.95 -15.66 -2.01
C TYR A 14 10.09 -15.11 -3.15
N ILE A 15 10.25 -15.59 -4.39
CA ILE A 15 9.43 -15.18 -5.54
C ILE A 15 7.98 -15.61 -5.35
N LEU A 16 7.74 -16.82 -4.84
CA LEU A 16 6.39 -17.31 -4.56
C LEU A 16 5.69 -16.43 -3.51
N ILE A 17 6.37 -16.14 -2.41
CA ILE A 17 5.85 -15.26 -1.35
C ILE A 17 5.59 -13.86 -1.90
N TYR A 18 6.48 -13.34 -2.75
CA TYR A 18 6.30 -12.05 -3.41
C TYR A 18 5.05 -12.05 -4.32
N GLY A 19 4.81 -13.13 -5.07
CA GLY A 19 3.59 -13.32 -5.85
C GLY A 19 2.34 -13.23 -4.97
N ILE A 20 2.28 -13.99 -3.87
CA ILE A 20 1.16 -13.92 -2.91
C ILE A 20 0.98 -12.50 -2.37
N TYR A 21 2.07 -11.84 -1.96
CA TYR A 21 2.07 -10.46 -1.48
C TYR A 21 1.48 -9.51 -2.52
N TYR A 22 1.90 -9.59 -3.78
CA TYR A 22 1.45 -8.71 -4.86
C TYR A 22 -0.09 -8.72 -5.00
N PHE A 23 -0.69 -9.91 -5.02
CA PHE A 23 -2.14 -10.05 -5.16
C PHE A 23 -2.90 -9.67 -3.88
N ALA A 24 -2.34 -9.98 -2.70
CA ALA A 24 -2.94 -9.58 -1.44
C ALA A 24 -3.03 -8.04 -1.30
N VAL A 25 -1.96 -7.31 -1.64
CA VAL A 25 -1.98 -5.83 -1.61
C VAL A 25 -2.90 -5.27 -2.69
N SER A 26 -2.97 -5.92 -3.86
CA SER A 26 -3.93 -5.55 -4.90
C SER A 26 -5.38 -5.66 -4.39
N ASP A 27 -5.74 -6.74 -3.68
CA ASP A 27 -7.06 -6.90 -3.07
C ASP A 27 -7.32 -5.85 -1.97
N ILE A 28 -6.30 -5.45 -1.20
CA ILE A 28 -6.43 -4.32 -0.25
C ILE A 28 -6.81 -3.03 -0.99
N LEU A 29 -6.15 -2.73 -2.12
CA LEU A 29 -6.43 -1.54 -2.92
C LEU A 29 -7.89 -1.55 -3.38
N VAL A 30 -8.31 -2.64 -4.02
CA VAL A 30 -9.69 -2.85 -4.49
C VAL A 30 -10.67 -2.66 -3.34
N TYR A 31 -10.42 -3.31 -2.21
CA TYR A 31 -11.25 -3.19 -1.02
C TYR A 31 -11.37 -1.75 -0.51
N ILE A 32 -10.27 -0.98 -0.44
CA ILE A 32 -10.30 0.42 0.04
C ILE A 32 -11.06 1.33 -0.93
N VAL A 33 -10.84 1.12 -2.23
CA VAL A 33 -11.38 1.97 -3.30
C VAL A 33 -12.87 1.71 -3.52
N GLU A 34 -13.28 0.46 -3.63
CA GLU A 34 -14.66 0.09 -3.96
C GLU A 34 -15.59 0.24 -2.76
N LYS A 35 -15.16 -0.21 -1.58
CA LYS A 35 -16.04 -0.25 -0.40
C LYS A 35 -16.39 1.13 0.14
N LYS A 36 -15.50 2.12 -0.04
CA LYS A 36 -15.70 3.48 0.52
C LYS A 36 -16.36 4.46 -0.46
N LYS A 37 -16.83 4.02 -1.64
CA LYS A 37 -17.47 4.85 -2.69
C LYS A 37 -16.84 6.26 -2.79
N ARG A 38 -15.51 6.31 -2.84
CA ARG A 38 -14.77 7.58 -2.77
C ARG A 38 -14.88 8.35 -4.08
N ASN A 39 -14.74 9.68 -4.01
CA ASN A 39 -14.69 10.52 -5.21
C ASN A 39 -13.55 10.07 -6.14
N LYS A 40 -13.74 10.23 -7.46
CA LYS A 40 -12.78 9.83 -8.50
C LYS A 40 -11.35 10.32 -8.23
N ILE A 41 -11.21 11.56 -7.75
CA ILE A 41 -9.91 12.16 -7.41
C ILE A 41 -9.22 11.41 -6.26
N PHE A 42 -9.96 11.03 -5.21
CA PHE A 42 -9.39 10.27 -4.09
C PHE A 42 -8.97 8.86 -4.52
N LYS A 43 -9.75 8.22 -5.39
CA LYS A 43 -9.40 6.91 -5.99
C LYS A 43 -8.08 7.02 -6.74
N LEU A 44 -7.96 8.00 -7.63
CA LEU A 44 -6.76 8.24 -8.43
C LEU A 44 -5.52 8.50 -7.56
N ILE A 45 -5.64 9.30 -6.49
CA ILE A 45 -4.53 9.55 -5.56
C ILE A 45 -4.06 8.24 -4.91
N ILE A 46 -4.99 7.41 -4.44
CA ILE A 46 -4.66 6.13 -3.79
C ILE A 46 -4.01 5.16 -4.79
N GLU A 47 -4.51 5.11 -6.03
CA GLU A 47 -3.93 4.29 -7.10
C GLU A 47 -2.51 4.72 -7.47
N ILE A 48 -2.24 6.03 -7.54
CA ILE A 48 -0.87 6.55 -7.77
C ILE A 48 0.06 6.18 -6.61
N ILE A 49 -0.38 6.36 -5.36
CA ILE A 49 0.41 5.99 -4.19
C ILE A 49 0.72 4.49 -4.21
N TYR A 50 -0.28 3.67 -4.52
CA TYR A 50 -0.11 2.23 -4.68
C TYR A 50 0.90 1.91 -5.78
N LEU A 51 0.77 2.51 -6.96
CA LEU A 51 1.68 2.28 -8.08
C LEU A 51 3.13 2.61 -7.70
N ILE A 52 3.37 3.78 -7.11
CA ILE A 52 4.71 4.22 -6.69
C ILE A 52 5.27 3.27 -5.62
N SER A 53 4.44 2.90 -4.62
CA SER A 53 4.85 1.98 -3.56
C SER A 53 5.17 0.59 -4.12
N GLN A 54 4.34 0.09 -5.04
CA GLN A 54 4.52 -1.21 -5.65
C GLN A 54 5.77 -1.23 -6.55
N LEU A 55 6.03 -0.17 -7.31
CA LEU A 55 7.26 -0.04 -8.09
C LEU A 55 8.50 -0.06 -7.20
N TYR A 56 8.49 0.69 -6.10
CA TYR A 56 9.60 0.71 -5.14
C TYR A 56 9.84 -0.67 -4.52
N ILE A 57 8.78 -1.34 -4.06
CA ILE A 57 8.89 -2.66 -3.43
C ILE A 57 9.33 -3.72 -4.45
N THR A 58 8.80 -3.67 -5.68
CA THR A 58 9.22 -4.58 -6.76
C THR A 58 10.69 -4.37 -7.08
N TYR A 59 11.14 -3.11 -7.17
CA TYR A 59 12.53 -2.78 -7.44
C TYR A 59 13.46 -3.29 -6.33
N ASP A 60 13.14 -3.00 -5.06
CA ASP A 60 13.90 -3.46 -3.90
C ASP A 60 13.94 -5.00 -3.83
N PHE A 61 12.81 -5.66 -4.12
CA PHE A 61 12.73 -7.11 -4.20
C PHE A 61 13.63 -7.69 -5.29
N CYS A 62 13.55 -7.17 -6.52
CA CYS A 62 14.39 -7.61 -7.64
C CYS A 62 15.88 -7.34 -7.37
N TYR A 63 16.23 -6.21 -6.76
CA TYR A 63 17.61 -5.86 -6.44
C TYR A 63 18.20 -6.78 -5.36
N LYS A 64 17.41 -7.11 -4.34
CA LYS A 64 17.80 -8.06 -3.27
C LYS A 64 17.77 -9.51 -3.72
N LEU A 65 17.16 -9.81 -4.87
CA LEU A 65 17.16 -11.13 -5.46
C LEU A 65 18.53 -11.42 -6.09
N ASP A 66 19.44 -11.94 -5.27
CA ASP A 66 20.71 -12.57 -5.65
C ASP A 66 21.51 -11.82 -6.75
N ASP A 67 21.80 -10.55 -6.44
CA ASP A 67 22.51 -9.55 -7.26
C ASP A 67 21.80 -9.13 -8.56
N GLY A 68 20.47 -9.06 -8.53
CA GLY A 68 19.66 -8.65 -9.70
C GLY A 68 19.44 -9.78 -10.71
N TYR A 69 19.77 -11.02 -10.34
CA TYR A 69 19.46 -12.19 -11.15
C TYR A 69 17.97 -12.52 -11.04
N ILE A 70 17.21 -12.16 -12.06
CA ILE A 70 15.80 -12.55 -12.19
C ILE A 70 15.77 -13.92 -12.84
N PRO A 71 15.37 -14.99 -12.13
CA PRO A 71 15.32 -16.33 -12.73
C PRO A 71 14.34 -16.34 -13.89
N ILE A 72 14.61 -17.10 -14.95
CA ILE A 72 13.65 -17.32 -16.05
C ILE A 72 12.28 -17.79 -15.52
N TYR A 73 12.28 -18.52 -14.41
CA TYR A 73 11.07 -19.02 -13.75
C TYR A 73 10.34 -17.96 -12.91
N PHE A 74 10.80 -16.71 -12.86
CA PHE A 74 10.21 -15.64 -12.04
C PHE A 74 8.71 -15.48 -12.30
N LEU A 75 8.31 -15.36 -13.57
CA LEU A 75 6.90 -15.26 -13.95
C LEU A 75 6.09 -16.50 -13.55
N LEU A 76 6.68 -17.68 -13.71
CA LEU A 76 6.03 -18.94 -13.33
C LEU A 76 5.71 -18.98 -11.83
N PHE A 77 6.68 -18.62 -10.99
CA PHE A 77 6.48 -18.61 -9.53
C PHE A 77 5.53 -17.51 -9.06
N ILE A 78 5.45 -16.37 -9.77
CA ILE A 78 4.41 -15.37 -9.52
C ILE A 78 3.01 -15.91 -9.85
N ILE A 79 2.85 -16.62 -10.98
CA ILE A 79 1.58 -17.25 -11.35
C ILE A 79 1.19 -18.34 -10.35
N ILE A 80 2.16 -19.13 -9.86
CA ILE A 80 1.91 -20.11 -8.80
C ILE A 80 1.48 -19.39 -7.51
N GLY A 81 2.16 -18.30 -7.14
CA GLY A 81 1.77 -17.47 -6.00
C GLY A 81 0.36 -16.90 -6.12
N PHE A 82 -0.04 -16.47 -7.33
CA PHE A 82 -1.40 -16.06 -7.65
C PHE A 82 -2.41 -17.17 -7.36
N LEU A 83 -2.17 -18.36 -7.93
CA LEU A 83 -3.06 -19.50 -7.77
C LEU A 83 -3.20 -19.90 -6.30
N LEU A 84 -2.08 -19.96 -5.57
CA LEU A 84 -2.07 -20.28 -4.15
C LEU A 84 -2.86 -19.26 -3.34
N TYR A 85 -2.65 -17.97 -3.60
CA TYR A 85 -3.38 -16.91 -2.92
C TYR A 85 -4.89 -17.00 -3.21
N TYR A 86 -5.27 -17.09 -4.49
CA TYR A 86 -6.67 -17.03 -4.90
C TYR A 86 -7.46 -18.25 -4.45
N LEU A 87 -6.87 -19.45 -4.53
CA LEU A 87 -7.54 -20.70 -4.19
C LEU A 87 -7.63 -20.92 -2.67
N PHE A 88 -6.61 -20.56 -1.90
CA PHE A 88 -6.53 -20.94 -0.49
C PHE A 88 -6.66 -19.79 0.50
N MET A 89 -6.19 -18.58 0.14
CA MET A 89 -5.99 -17.50 1.12
C MET A 89 -6.97 -16.35 0.98
N ARG A 90 -7.46 -16.08 -0.24
CA ARG A 90 -8.20 -14.87 -0.57
C ARG A 90 -9.45 -14.68 0.28
N GLU A 91 -10.28 -15.70 0.43
CA GLU A 91 -11.53 -15.58 1.20
C GLU A 91 -11.26 -15.23 2.67
N TYR A 92 -10.27 -15.92 3.28
CA TYR A 92 -9.87 -15.65 4.65
C TYR A 92 -9.29 -14.25 4.79
N PHE A 93 -8.46 -13.84 3.83
CA PHE A 93 -7.84 -12.51 3.79
C PHE A 93 -8.90 -11.39 3.72
N ILE A 94 -9.90 -11.53 2.85
CA ILE A 94 -11.01 -10.56 2.76
C ILE A 94 -11.79 -10.47 4.08
N LYS A 95 -12.08 -11.62 4.73
CA LYS A 95 -12.72 -11.64 6.06
C LYS A 95 -11.87 -10.93 7.11
N CYS A 96 -10.55 -11.08 7.08
CA CYS A 96 -9.64 -10.33 7.94
C CYS A 96 -9.70 -8.82 7.66
N LEU A 97 -9.72 -8.39 6.40
CA LEU A 97 -9.88 -6.97 6.05
C LEU A 97 -11.21 -6.38 6.54
N ASP A 98 -12.29 -7.16 6.50
CA ASP A 98 -13.58 -6.77 7.08
C ASP A 98 -13.49 -6.57 8.58
N PHE A 99 -12.85 -7.50 9.28
CA PHE A 99 -12.63 -7.43 10.72
C PHE A 99 -11.77 -6.22 11.11
N ILE A 100 -10.66 -6.00 10.42
CA ILE A 100 -9.78 -4.83 10.63
C ILE A 100 -10.56 -3.54 10.39
N ASN A 101 -11.35 -3.46 9.32
CA ASN A 101 -12.14 -2.27 9.04
C ASN A 101 -13.22 -2.01 10.11
N LYS A 102 -13.85 -3.06 10.67
CA LYS A 102 -14.78 -2.93 11.81
C LYS A 102 -14.07 -2.37 13.04
N ILE A 103 -12.87 -2.85 13.36
CA ILE A 103 -12.06 -2.34 14.47
C ILE A 103 -11.66 -0.89 14.20
N LEU A 104 -11.12 -0.58 13.03
CA LEU A 104 -10.71 0.79 12.68
C LEU A 104 -11.88 1.76 12.79
N ASN A 105 -13.07 1.40 12.30
CA ASN A 105 -14.24 2.26 12.42
C ASN A 105 -14.68 2.50 13.88
N LYS A 106 -14.47 1.52 14.77
CA LYS A 106 -14.67 1.71 16.21
C LYS A 106 -13.60 2.61 16.83
N VAL A 107 -12.34 2.49 16.40
CA VAL A 107 -11.20 3.20 16.99
C VAL A 107 -11.06 4.65 16.50
N ILE A 108 -11.31 4.91 15.22
CA ILE A 108 -11.25 6.25 14.60
C ILE A 108 -11.95 7.35 15.41
N PRO A 109 -13.19 7.19 15.92
CA PRO A 109 -13.86 8.24 16.70
C PRO A 109 -13.11 8.63 17.98
N TYR A 110 -12.39 7.72 18.63
CA TYR A 110 -11.58 8.04 19.81
C TYR A 110 -10.37 8.91 19.44
N PHE A 111 -9.78 8.67 18.26
CA PHE A 111 -8.67 9.48 17.75
C PHE A 111 -9.10 10.79 17.09
N LYS A 112 -10.40 11.00 16.81
CA LYS A 112 -10.88 12.27 16.24
C LYS A 112 -10.48 13.45 17.12
N HIS A 113 -10.53 13.32 18.44
CA HIS A 113 -10.18 14.41 19.35
C HIS A 113 -8.71 14.89 19.21
N LEU A 114 -7.78 13.99 18.82
CA LEU A 114 -6.36 14.33 18.63
C LEU A 114 -6.11 15.19 17.39
N PHE A 115 -6.92 15.04 16.33
CA PHE A 115 -6.76 15.78 15.08
C PHE A 115 -7.74 16.96 14.93
N TYR A 116 -8.80 17.01 15.74
CA TYR A 116 -9.87 18.02 15.67
C TYR A 116 -9.84 19.05 16.82
N SER A 117 -8.68 19.65 17.12
CA SER A 117 -8.70 20.98 17.76
C SER A 117 -9.13 22.02 16.70
N LYS A 118 -10.45 22.15 16.49
CA LYS A 118 -11.06 23.12 15.56
C LYS A 118 -10.57 24.56 15.81
N THR A 119 -10.15 24.88 17.02
CA THR A 119 -9.67 26.20 17.43
C THR A 119 -8.25 26.50 16.95
N LEU A 120 -7.31 25.55 17.02
CA LEU A 120 -5.92 25.81 16.63
C LEU A 120 -5.72 25.95 15.12
N PHE A 121 -6.41 25.13 14.32
CA PHE A 121 -6.26 25.15 12.87
C PHE A 121 -6.82 26.44 12.24
N LYS A 122 -8.00 26.89 12.71
CA LYS A 122 -8.65 28.12 12.22
C LYS A 122 -7.83 29.37 12.56
N VAL A 123 -7.22 29.42 13.75
CA VAL A 123 -6.39 30.55 14.19
C VAL A 123 -5.05 30.59 13.43
N LYS A 124 -4.38 29.45 13.23
CA LYS A 124 -3.14 29.39 12.44
C LYS A 124 -3.37 29.77 10.97
N PHE A 125 -4.42 29.24 10.32
CA PHE A 125 -4.73 29.60 8.93
C PHE A 125 -5.11 31.08 8.77
N LYS A 126 -5.91 31.63 9.69
CA LYS A 126 -6.31 33.04 9.64
C LYS A 126 -5.11 33.98 9.84
N LYS A 127 -4.16 33.63 10.73
CA LYS A 127 -2.90 34.38 10.89
C LYS A 127 -2.03 34.33 9.63
N ILE A 128 -1.90 33.17 8.99
CA ILE A 128 -1.10 33.01 7.76
C ILE A 128 -1.71 33.81 6.59
N PHE A 129 -3.03 33.77 6.42
CA PHE A 129 -3.72 34.55 5.38
C PHE A 129 -3.65 36.06 5.63
N LYS A 130 -3.78 36.52 6.89
CA LYS A 130 -3.64 37.95 7.22
C LYS A 130 -2.21 38.45 7.00
N LYS A 131 -1.20 37.61 7.27
CA LYS A 131 0.21 37.93 7.04
C LYS A 131 0.58 38.00 5.55
N ARG A 132 -0.07 37.22 4.68
CA ARG A 132 0.08 37.36 3.21
C ARG A 132 -0.62 38.60 2.65
N LYS A 133 -1.80 38.96 3.17
CA LYS A 133 -2.52 40.15 2.70
C LYS A 133 -1.79 41.47 3.01
N ASN A 134 -1.17 41.58 4.20
CA ASN A 134 -0.38 42.76 4.56
C ASN A 134 0.97 42.86 3.82
N LYS A 135 1.51 41.75 3.29
CA LYS A 135 2.76 41.77 2.52
C LYS A 135 2.57 42.29 1.08
N ASN A 136 1.36 42.15 0.53
CA ASN A 136 1.01 42.63 -0.81
C ASN A 136 0.45 44.07 -0.85
N GLN A 137 0.32 44.75 0.30
CA GLN A 137 -0.11 46.15 0.36
C GLN A 137 1.04 47.14 0.61
N ASN A 138 2.27 46.63 0.86
CA ASN A 138 3.47 47.43 1.13
C ASN A 138 4.55 47.26 0.04
N THR A 139 4.16 46.83 -1.15
CA THR A 139 4.94 46.84 -2.40
C THR A 139 4.09 47.50 -3.46
#